data_AF-A0A976IE54-F1
#
_entry.id   AF-A0A976IE54-F1
#
_cell.length_a   1.000
_cell.length_b   1.000
_cell.length_c   1.000
_cell.angle_alpha   90.00
_cell.angle_beta   90.00
_cell.angle_gamma   90.00
#
_symmetry.space_group_name_H-M   'P 1'
#
loop_
_entity.id
_entity.type
_entity.pdbx_description
1 polymer ?
#
loop_
_entity_poly.entity_id
_entity_poly.type
_entity_poly.pdbx_seq_one_letter_code
_entity_poly.pdbx_strand_id
1 'polypeptide(L)'
;MSANTSEVLNNLIILQLEGVKRLATEYHQQTEAYVQQFGIMPFAQEPADPAHEARITLRSLASASPSLAEGCAVSEVILDATKKHCGANMCATSPDNLDKFLFISKNDVKTAEDRVHALFVLDATLSSAQNRKEMQSHFEGQQGYDLLVEWLAVSCSYNDDMSKAFTELVLLVLHRNVPSMSFTTKTVVKNLATYKKVMKGKKNKVLLQNVVTHYREKINS
;
A
#
# COMPACT_ATOMS: atom_id res chain seq x y z
N MET A 1 -14.61 37.93 22.48
CA MET A 1 -15.09 36.65 23.06
C MET A 1 -14.10 35.57 22.65
N SER A 2 -13.22 35.12 23.55
CA SER A 2 -12.29 34.03 23.27
C SER A 2 -13.03 32.71 23.41
N ALA A 3 -13.22 31.95 22.33
CA ALA A 3 -13.60 30.55 22.46
C ALA A 3 -12.56 29.86 23.35
N ASN A 4 -13.03 29.23 24.42
CA ASN A 4 -12.18 28.69 25.48
C ASN A 4 -11.33 27.57 24.86
N THR A 5 -10.01 27.74 24.82
CA THR A 5 -9.07 26.84 24.13
C THR A 5 -9.19 25.38 24.59
N SER A 6 -9.62 25.18 25.84
CA SER A 6 -9.93 23.85 26.42
C SER A 6 -11.14 23.17 25.79
N GLU A 7 -12.14 23.94 25.36
CA GLU A 7 -13.37 23.44 24.74
C GLU A 7 -13.09 22.99 23.30
N VAL A 8 -12.26 23.75 22.58
CA VAL A 8 -11.76 23.39 21.25
C VAL A 8 -10.92 22.10 21.32
N LEU A 9 -10.05 21.96 22.31
CA LEU A 9 -9.22 20.76 22.49
C LEU A 9 -10.07 19.52 22.82
N ASN A 10 -11.06 19.63 23.71
CA ASN A 10 -11.95 18.52 24.03
C ASN A 10 -12.78 18.08 22.83
N ASN A 11 -13.29 19.03 22.04
CA ASN A 11 -14.01 18.71 20.81
C ASN A 11 -13.12 17.99 19.79
N LEU A 12 -11.84 18.38 19.66
CA LEU A 12 -10.88 17.68 18.80
C LEU A 12 -10.61 16.25 19.26
N ILE A 13 -10.49 16.02 20.56
CA ILE A 13 -10.24 14.68 21.13
C ILE A 13 -11.46 13.77 20.91
N ILE A 14 -12.68 14.29 21.09
CA ILE A 14 -13.92 13.55 20.84
C ILE A 14 -14.01 13.16 19.36
N LEU A 15 -13.73 14.10 18.45
CA LEU A 15 -13.71 13.84 17.00
C LEU A 15 -12.67 12.78 16.62
N GLN A 16 -11.49 12.79 17.24
CA GLN A 16 -10.49 11.76 17.01
C GLN A 16 -10.94 10.38 17.51
N LEU A 17 -11.57 10.32 18.70
CA LEU A 17 -12.09 9.07 19.24
C LEU A 17 -13.22 8.48 18.38
N GLU A 18 -14.12 9.33 17.88
CA GLU A 18 -15.17 8.92 16.95
C GLU A 18 -14.60 8.46 15.60
N GLY A 19 -13.55 9.13 15.11
CA GLY A 19 -12.80 8.73 13.92
C GLY A 19 -12.19 7.33 14.06
N VAL A 20 -11.53 7.05 15.19
CA VAL A 20 -10.94 5.73 15.48
C VAL A 20 -12.01 4.64 15.57
N LYS A 21 -13.14 4.91 16.23
CA LYS A 21 -14.25 3.96 16.32
C LYS A 21 -14.82 3.62 14.94
N ARG A 22 -15.02 4.63 14.09
CA ARG A 22 -15.55 4.45 12.74
C ARG A 22 -14.60 3.66 11.84
N LEU A 23 -13.29 3.95 11.93
CA LEU A 23 -12.26 3.22 11.19
C LEU A 23 -12.21 1.74 11.60
N ALA A 24 -12.32 1.45 12.91
CA ALA A 24 -12.37 0.09 13.42
C ALA A 24 -13.60 -0.68 12.88
N THR A 25 -14.76 -0.03 12.81
CA THR A 25 -15.98 -0.62 12.23
C THR A 25 -15.83 -0.89 10.74
N GLU A 26 -15.25 0.04 9.98
CA GLU A 26 -15.08 -0.11 8.53
C GLU A 26 -14.04 -1.18 8.19
N TYR A 27 -12.92 -1.24 8.93
CA TYR A 27 -11.95 -2.32 8.82
C TYR A 27 -12.61 -3.69 9.09
N HIS A 28 -13.48 -3.77 10.10
CA HIS A 28 -14.24 -5.00 10.39
C HIS A 28 -15.16 -5.38 9.22
N GLN A 29 -15.91 -4.41 8.68
CA GLN A 29 -16.84 -4.63 7.57
C GLN A 29 -16.12 -5.03 6.27
N GLN A 30 -14.97 -4.42 5.97
CA GLN A 30 -14.17 -4.77 4.80
C GLN A 30 -13.51 -6.15 4.95
N THR A 31 -12.98 -6.45 6.14
CA THR A 31 -12.42 -7.78 6.46
C THR A 31 -13.50 -8.85 6.34
N GLU A 32 -14.70 -8.58 6.84
CA GLU A 32 -15.83 -9.49 6.79
C GLU A 32 -16.35 -9.68 5.36
N ALA A 33 -16.49 -8.61 4.57
CA ALA A 33 -16.85 -8.72 3.15
C ALA A 33 -15.82 -9.54 2.36
N TYR A 34 -14.52 -9.38 2.67
CA TYR A 34 -13.46 -10.18 2.08
C TYR A 34 -13.59 -11.66 2.46
N VAL A 35 -13.79 -11.97 3.75
CA VAL A 35 -14.00 -13.35 4.21
C VAL A 35 -15.25 -13.97 3.58
N GLN A 36 -16.35 -13.24 3.47
CA GLN A 36 -17.57 -13.70 2.78
C GLN A 36 -17.33 -14.03 1.30
N GLN A 37 -16.42 -13.31 0.65
CA GLN A 37 -16.14 -13.44 -0.77
C GLN A 37 -15.09 -14.51 -1.09
N PHE A 38 -14.14 -14.75 -0.18
CA PHE A 38 -12.96 -15.58 -0.43
C PHE A 38 -12.77 -16.74 0.56
N GLY A 39 -13.54 -16.79 1.66
CA GLY A 39 -13.48 -17.85 2.68
C GLY A 39 -12.18 -17.86 3.51
N ILE A 40 -11.39 -16.78 3.44
CA ILE A 40 -10.06 -16.69 4.05
C ILE A 40 -9.84 -15.28 4.61
N MET A 41 -9.09 -15.17 5.70
CA MET A 41 -8.74 -13.87 6.28
C MET A 41 -7.73 -13.11 5.41
N PRO A 42 -7.93 -11.80 5.14
CA PRO A 42 -7.13 -11.03 4.17
C PRO A 42 -5.63 -10.86 4.51
N PHE A 43 -5.16 -11.32 5.67
CA PHE A 43 -3.74 -11.22 6.05
C PHE A 43 -3.15 -12.46 6.72
N ALA A 44 -3.98 -13.41 7.18
CA ALA A 44 -3.52 -14.62 7.84
C ALA A 44 -3.49 -15.84 6.89
N GLN A 45 -4.21 -15.79 5.75
CA GLN A 45 -4.46 -16.94 4.87
C GLN A 45 -5.07 -18.17 5.57
N GLU A 46 -5.50 -18.01 6.82
CA GLU A 46 -6.26 -19.02 7.54
C GLU A 46 -7.70 -19.03 7.00
N PRO A 47 -8.31 -20.23 6.87
CA PRO A 47 -9.73 -20.34 6.60
C PRO A 47 -10.52 -19.63 7.69
N ALA A 48 -11.47 -18.81 7.29
CA ALA A 48 -12.33 -18.10 8.22
C ALA A 48 -13.76 -18.13 7.69
N ASP A 49 -14.70 -18.41 8.59
CA ASP A 49 -16.12 -18.29 8.30
C ASP A 49 -16.56 -16.85 8.62
N PRO A 50 -17.39 -16.23 7.76
CA PRO A 50 -17.89 -14.90 8.02
C PRO A 50 -18.79 -14.89 9.26
N ALA A 51 -18.66 -13.86 10.10
CA ALA A 51 -19.41 -13.76 11.35
C ALA A 51 -20.91 -13.45 11.12
N HIS A 52 -21.26 -12.81 10.00
CA HIS A 52 -22.64 -12.50 9.62
C HIS A 52 -23.03 -13.18 8.29
N GLU A 53 -24.22 -13.79 8.24
CA GLU A 53 -24.78 -14.42 7.03
C GLU A 53 -25.22 -13.43 5.93
N ALA A 54 -25.50 -12.16 6.30
CA ALA A 54 -25.97 -11.15 5.35
C ALA A 54 -24.80 -10.51 4.58
N ARG A 55 -24.89 -10.47 3.25
CA ARG A 55 -23.88 -9.82 2.38
C ARG A 55 -23.80 -8.32 2.64
N ILE A 56 -22.63 -7.83 3.06
CA ILE A 56 -22.38 -6.41 3.26
C ILE A 56 -22.19 -5.72 1.90
N THR A 57 -23.06 -4.77 1.56
CA THR A 57 -22.95 -3.99 0.31
C THR A 57 -21.95 -2.84 0.51
N LEU A 58 -20.84 -2.86 -0.23
CA LEU A 58 -19.84 -1.78 -0.19
C LEU A 58 -20.46 -0.48 -0.77
N ARG A 59 -20.36 0.64 -0.04
CA ARG A 59 -20.94 1.93 -0.46
C ARG A 59 -20.24 2.47 -1.71
N SER A 60 -21.03 2.83 -2.73
CA SER A 60 -20.59 3.62 -3.88
C SER A 60 -20.68 5.11 -3.53
N LEU A 61 -19.57 5.84 -3.65
CA LEU A 61 -19.42 7.28 -3.34
C LEU A 61 -20.16 8.21 -4.32
N ALA A 62 -21.01 7.70 -5.20
CA ALA A 62 -21.65 8.51 -6.25
C ALA A 62 -22.74 9.49 -5.76
N SER A 63 -23.10 9.49 -4.48
CA SER A 63 -24.17 10.36 -3.98
C SER A 63 -24.03 10.76 -2.50
N ALA A 64 -23.16 11.74 -2.21
CA ALA A 64 -23.35 12.60 -1.04
C ALA A 64 -22.62 13.94 -1.22
N SER A 65 -23.39 15.03 -1.10
CA SER A 65 -22.97 16.43 -1.11
C SER A 65 -21.86 16.74 -0.09
N PRO A 66 -21.07 17.81 -0.29
CA PRO A 66 -19.87 18.08 0.48
C PRO A 66 -20.25 18.52 1.89
N SER A 67 -20.05 17.61 2.83
CA SER A 67 -20.02 17.93 4.26
C SER A 67 -18.57 17.81 4.72
N LEU A 68 -18.20 18.58 5.75
CA LEU A 68 -16.89 18.65 6.42
C LEU A 68 -16.47 17.30 7.11
N ALA A 69 -16.88 16.18 6.52
CA ALA A 69 -16.55 14.80 6.81
C ALA A 69 -15.42 14.32 5.87
N GLU A 70 -14.24 14.93 5.96
CA GLU A 70 -13.06 14.48 5.21
C GLU A 70 -12.30 13.43 6.03
N GLY A 71 -12.71 12.18 5.85
CA GLY A 71 -11.92 10.99 6.20
C GLY A 71 -11.31 10.38 4.93
N CYS A 72 -10.02 10.03 4.98
CA CYS A 72 -9.26 9.27 3.96
C CYS A 72 -9.73 9.45 2.50
N ALA A 73 -9.56 10.66 1.96
CA ALA A 73 -9.70 10.88 0.53
C ALA A 73 -8.38 10.48 -0.15
N VAL A 74 -8.36 9.30 -0.77
CA VAL A 74 -7.39 9.00 -1.84
C VAL A 74 -7.51 10.14 -2.87
N SER A 75 -6.39 10.76 -3.22
CA SER A 75 -6.44 11.99 -4.02
C SER A 75 -7.04 11.73 -5.41
N GLU A 76 -7.63 12.76 -6.00
CA GLU A 76 -8.13 12.68 -7.38
C GLU A 76 -7.03 12.26 -8.35
N VAL A 77 -5.77 12.63 -8.09
CA VAL A 77 -4.60 12.29 -8.92
C VAL A 77 -4.46 10.78 -9.08
N ILE A 78 -4.42 10.03 -7.97
CA ILE A 78 -4.22 8.59 -8.04
C ILE A 78 -5.49 7.86 -8.46
N LEU A 79 -6.68 8.37 -8.11
CA LEU A 79 -7.95 7.83 -8.61
C LEU A 79 -8.06 7.95 -10.13
N ASP A 80 -7.69 9.10 -10.70
CA ASP A 80 -7.68 9.32 -12.14
C ASP A 80 -6.62 8.46 -12.83
N ALA A 81 -5.42 8.36 -12.24
CA ALA A 81 -4.36 7.51 -12.77
C ALA A 81 -4.81 6.04 -12.83
N THR A 82 -5.42 5.52 -11.76
CA THR A 82 -5.96 4.15 -11.72
C THR A 82 -7.06 3.97 -12.76
N LYS A 83 -8.01 4.91 -12.89
CA LYS A 83 -9.08 4.82 -13.90
C LYS A 83 -8.56 4.85 -15.34
N LYS A 84 -7.52 5.65 -15.60
CA LYS A 84 -6.97 5.85 -16.95
C LYS A 84 -6.05 4.72 -17.38
N HIS A 85 -5.31 4.13 -16.45
CA HIS A 85 -4.21 3.21 -16.76
C HIS A 85 -4.46 1.77 -16.28
N CYS A 86 -5.43 1.53 -15.41
CA CYS A 86 -5.69 0.21 -14.84
C CYS A 86 -7.05 -0.36 -15.29
N GLY A 87 -7.13 -1.70 -15.28
CA GLY A 87 -8.35 -2.45 -15.57
C GLY A 87 -9.18 -2.72 -14.32
N ALA A 88 -10.23 -3.55 -14.47
CA ALA A 88 -11.16 -3.90 -13.38
C ALA A 88 -10.48 -4.51 -12.15
N ASN A 89 -9.30 -5.13 -12.32
CA ASN A 89 -8.53 -5.75 -11.24
C ASN A 89 -7.52 -4.80 -10.57
N MET A 90 -7.64 -3.48 -10.80
CA MET A 90 -6.68 -2.47 -10.30
C MET A 90 -5.22 -2.77 -10.69
N CYS A 91 -5.04 -3.33 -11.89
CA CYS A 91 -3.76 -3.69 -12.49
C CYS A 91 -3.58 -2.87 -13.77
N ALA A 92 -2.37 -2.42 -14.08
CA ALA A 92 -2.09 -1.78 -15.36
C ALA A 92 -2.45 -2.73 -16.52
N THR A 93 -3.16 -2.21 -17.53
CA THR A 93 -3.67 -3.06 -18.63
C THR A 93 -2.62 -3.36 -19.70
N SER A 94 -1.57 -2.56 -19.77
CA SER A 94 -0.46 -2.68 -20.73
C SER A 94 0.84 -2.10 -20.16
N PRO A 95 2.01 -2.44 -20.73
CA PRO A 95 3.29 -1.87 -20.30
C PRO A 95 3.34 -0.34 -20.41
N ASP A 96 2.81 0.24 -21.49
CA ASP A 96 2.70 1.70 -21.65
C ASP A 96 1.86 2.36 -20.54
N ASN A 97 0.82 1.67 -20.09
CA ASN A 97 -0.01 2.15 -18.98
C ASN A 97 0.70 2.02 -17.64
N LEU A 98 1.50 0.98 -17.43
CA LEU A 98 2.37 0.86 -16.26
C LEU A 98 3.40 2.00 -16.23
N ASP A 99 4.04 2.31 -17.35
CA ASP A 99 5.04 3.38 -17.43
C ASP A 99 4.43 4.75 -17.08
N LYS A 100 3.22 5.05 -17.60
CA LYS A 100 2.48 6.27 -17.25
C LYS A 100 2.06 6.29 -15.78
N PHE A 101 1.59 5.15 -15.25
CA PHE A 101 1.19 5.04 -13.85
C PHE A 101 2.39 5.24 -12.91
N LEU A 102 3.56 4.68 -13.24
CA LEU A 102 4.81 4.88 -12.51
C LEU A 102 5.27 6.33 -12.56
N PHE A 103 5.17 6.98 -13.72
CA PHE A 103 5.49 8.40 -13.85
C PHE A 103 4.66 9.26 -12.89
N ILE A 104 3.34 9.04 -12.84
CA ILE A 104 2.45 9.75 -11.91
C ILE A 104 2.77 9.39 -10.46
N SER A 105 3.02 8.11 -10.17
CA SER A 105 3.37 7.64 -8.83
C SER A 105 4.68 8.24 -8.29
N LYS A 106 5.62 8.56 -9.19
CA LYS A 106 6.90 9.19 -8.83
C LYS A 106 6.76 10.70 -8.62
N ASN A 107 5.99 11.37 -9.48
CA ASN A 107 5.99 12.82 -9.54
C ASN A 107 4.83 13.48 -8.77
N ASP A 108 3.66 12.84 -8.75
CA ASP A 108 2.41 13.49 -8.33
C ASP A 108 1.81 12.88 -7.05
N VAL A 109 2.15 11.63 -6.72
CA VAL A 109 1.74 10.98 -5.46
C VAL A 109 2.53 11.53 -4.26
N LYS A 110 1.84 12.21 -3.33
CA LYS A 110 2.47 12.88 -2.17
C LYS A 110 2.03 12.33 -0.82
N THR A 111 0.78 11.88 -0.70
CA THR A 111 0.19 11.45 0.58
C THR A 111 0.54 9.99 0.90
N ALA A 112 0.37 9.58 2.15
CA ALA A 112 0.60 8.20 2.55
C ALA A 112 -0.47 7.27 1.95
N GLU A 113 -1.72 7.74 1.89
CA GLU A 113 -2.88 7.05 1.34
C GLU A 113 -2.69 6.77 -0.15
N ASP A 114 -2.22 7.76 -0.91
CA ASP A 114 -1.95 7.61 -2.35
C ASP A 114 -0.81 6.61 -2.60
N ARG A 115 0.23 6.61 -1.75
CA ARG A 115 1.32 5.64 -1.85
C ARG A 115 0.87 4.23 -1.54
N VAL A 116 -0.01 4.05 -0.55
CA VAL A 116 -0.63 2.74 -0.27
C VAL A 116 -1.44 2.27 -1.47
N HIS A 117 -2.28 3.14 -2.04
CA HIS A 117 -3.08 2.81 -3.21
C HIS A 117 -2.21 2.43 -4.41
N ALA A 118 -1.19 3.26 -4.71
CA ALA A 118 -0.24 2.99 -5.78
C ALA A 118 0.52 1.69 -5.54
N LEU A 119 0.95 1.41 -4.30
CA LEU A 119 1.63 0.17 -3.95
C LEU A 119 0.76 -1.07 -4.23
N PHE A 120 -0.55 -1.01 -3.94
CA PHE A 120 -1.48 -2.10 -4.26
C PHE A 120 -1.65 -2.30 -5.77
N VAL A 121 -1.77 -1.21 -6.54
CA VAL A 121 -1.83 -1.29 -8.01
C VAL A 121 -0.55 -1.92 -8.57
N LEU A 122 0.62 -1.53 -8.04
CA LEU A 122 1.90 -2.07 -8.48
C LEU A 122 2.06 -3.54 -8.11
N ASP A 123 1.69 -3.97 -6.89
CA ASP A 123 1.72 -5.39 -6.49
C ASP A 123 0.78 -6.23 -7.36
N ALA A 124 -0.45 -5.75 -7.60
CA ALA A 124 -1.41 -6.42 -8.47
C ALA A 124 -0.89 -6.53 -9.92
N THR A 125 -0.24 -5.47 -10.41
CA THR A 125 0.34 -5.43 -11.76
C THR A 125 1.47 -6.44 -11.91
N LEU A 126 2.39 -6.50 -10.94
CA LEU A 126 3.53 -7.42 -10.97
C LEU A 126 3.12 -8.88 -10.67
N SER A 127 1.99 -9.08 -10.00
CA SER A 127 1.43 -10.40 -9.72
C SER A 127 0.53 -10.94 -10.84
N SER A 128 0.11 -10.10 -11.79
CA SER A 128 -0.78 -10.49 -12.89
C SER A 128 -0.13 -11.53 -13.80
N ALA A 129 -0.73 -12.73 -13.86
CA ALA A 129 -0.17 -13.87 -14.58
C ALA A 129 -0.05 -13.65 -16.11
N GLN A 130 -0.92 -12.81 -16.69
CA GLN A 130 -1.09 -12.73 -18.14
C GLN A 130 0.09 -12.04 -18.83
N ASN A 131 0.75 -11.07 -18.16
CA ASN A 131 1.87 -10.28 -18.72
C ASN A 131 3.05 -10.10 -17.74
N ARG A 132 3.19 -10.98 -16.74
CA ARG A 132 4.11 -10.81 -15.60
C ARG A 132 5.53 -10.41 -16.00
N LYS A 133 6.14 -11.13 -16.96
CA LYS A 133 7.53 -10.89 -17.37
C LYS A 133 7.72 -9.55 -18.05
N GLU A 134 6.79 -9.17 -18.92
CA GLU A 134 6.83 -7.91 -19.65
C GLU A 134 6.60 -6.73 -18.70
N MET A 135 5.59 -6.81 -17.84
CA MET A 135 5.31 -5.81 -16.81
C MET A 135 6.51 -5.62 -15.88
N GLN A 136 7.15 -6.73 -15.46
CA GLN A 136 8.33 -6.67 -14.62
C GLN A 136 9.52 -6.01 -15.33
N SER A 137 9.74 -6.30 -16.61
CA SER A 137 10.81 -5.66 -17.40
C SER A 137 10.60 -4.15 -17.51
N HIS A 138 9.38 -3.70 -17.76
CA HIS A 138 9.04 -2.27 -17.80
C HIS A 138 9.17 -1.61 -16.43
N PHE A 139 8.67 -2.26 -15.39
CA PHE A 139 8.83 -1.79 -14.02
C PHE A 139 10.31 -1.58 -13.65
N GLU A 140 11.19 -2.50 -14.05
CA GLU A 140 12.64 -2.34 -13.85
C GLU A 140 13.23 -1.23 -14.73
N GLY A 141 12.87 -1.19 -16.00
CA GLY A 141 13.34 -0.16 -16.95
C GLY A 141 12.99 1.25 -16.51
N GLN A 142 11.82 1.43 -15.89
CA GLN A 142 11.34 2.71 -15.34
C GLN A 142 11.76 2.96 -13.88
N GLN A 143 12.73 2.20 -13.35
CA GLN A 143 13.24 2.36 -11.99
C GLN A 143 12.15 2.21 -10.91
N GLY A 144 11.14 1.37 -11.13
CA GLY A 144 10.05 1.13 -10.18
C GLY A 144 10.54 0.59 -8.82
N TYR A 145 11.61 -0.21 -8.81
CA TYR A 145 12.21 -0.66 -7.55
C TYR A 145 12.88 0.48 -6.77
N ASP A 146 13.43 1.48 -7.45
CA ASP A 146 13.99 2.65 -6.78
C ASP A 146 12.89 3.47 -6.10
N LEU A 147 11.70 3.57 -6.73
CA LEU A 147 10.52 4.18 -6.11
C LEU A 147 10.10 3.44 -4.83
N LEU A 148 10.06 2.10 -4.85
CA LEU A 148 9.73 1.31 -3.65
C LEU A 148 10.76 1.51 -2.53
N VAL A 149 12.05 1.55 -2.89
CA VAL A 149 13.14 1.82 -1.94
C VAL A 149 13.06 3.23 -1.38
N GLU A 150 12.67 4.23 -2.18
CA GLU A 150 12.44 5.59 -1.74
C GLU A 150 11.29 5.66 -0.73
N TRP A 151 10.16 5.03 -1.03
CA TRP A 151 9.02 4.96 -0.10
C TRP A 151 9.37 4.24 1.19
N LEU A 152 10.19 3.19 1.13
CA LEU A 152 10.74 2.51 2.30
C LEU A 152 11.62 3.46 3.14
N ALA A 153 12.44 4.28 2.50
CA ALA A 153 13.32 5.24 3.17
C ALA A 153 12.49 6.29 3.92
N VAL A 154 11.47 6.83 3.26
CA VAL A 154 10.56 7.81 3.85
C VAL A 154 9.83 7.21 5.04
N SER A 155 9.28 6.01 4.93
CA SER A 155 8.53 5.37 6.01
C SER A 155 9.42 4.99 7.21
N CYS A 156 10.67 4.58 6.97
CA CYS A 156 11.64 4.30 8.03
C CYS A 156 12.07 5.55 8.82
N SER A 157 11.81 6.75 8.30
CA SER A 157 12.16 8.02 8.96
C SER A 157 11.20 8.38 10.10
N TYR A 158 10.03 7.73 10.16
CA TYR A 158 9.00 7.97 11.17
C TYR A 158 8.82 6.74 12.09
N ASN A 159 8.29 6.97 13.30
CA ASN A 159 8.14 5.92 14.32
C ASN A 159 6.68 5.68 14.74
N ASP A 160 5.73 6.34 14.08
CA ASP A 160 4.30 6.08 14.26
C ASP A 160 3.91 4.72 13.67
N ASP A 161 2.74 4.23 14.06
CA ASP A 161 2.29 2.89 13.66
C ASP A 161 1.87 2.82 12.19
N MET A 162 1.40 3.91 11.59
CA MET A 162 1.07 3.93 10.15
C MET A 162 2.33 3.77 9.31
N SER A 163 3.41 4.49 9.66
CA SER A 163 4.70 4.37 8.97
C SER A 163 5.30 2.97 9.10
N LYS A 164 5.15 2.32 10.26
CA LYS A 164 5.57 0.91 10.45
C LYS A 164 4.74 -0.05 9.61
N ALA A 165 3.43 0.14 9.54
CA ALA A 165 2.53 -0.68 8.72
C ALA A 165 2.84 -0.51 7.23
N PHE A 166 3.04 0.73 6.76
CA PHE A 166 3.42 0.98 5.38
C PHE A 166 4.81 0.42 5.04
N THR A 167 5.77 0.50 5.97
CA THR A 167 7.07 -0.18 5.84
C THR A 167 6.88 -1.69 5.60
N GLU A 168 6.02 -2.33 6.38
CA GLU A 168 5.72 -3.75 6.26
C GLU A 168 5.14 -4.08 4.88
N LEU A 169 4.16 -3.28 4.40
CA LEU A 169 3.56 -3.44 3.08
C LEU A 169 4.60 -3.36 1.96
N VAL A 170 5.47 -2.34 1.97
CA VAL A 170 6.53 -2.19 0.95
C VAL A 170 7.47 -3.40 0.95
N LEU A 171 7.86 -3.89 2.13
CA LEU A 171 8.72 -5.06 2.24
C LEU A 171 8.05 -6.34 1.73
N LEU A 172 6.74 -6.51 1.95
CA LEU A 172 5.98 -7.64 1.41
C LEU A 172 5.91 -7.62 -0.12
N VAL A 173 5.67 -6.44 -0.72
CA VAL A 173 5.69 -6.28 -2.18
C VAL A 173 7.07 -6.59 -2.75
N LEU A 174 8.14 -6.09 -2.12
CA LEU A 174 9.51 -6.43 -2.51
C LEU A 174 9.79 -7.93 -2.36
N HIS A 175 9.31 -8.57 -1.29
CA HIS A 175 9.52 -10.01 -1.08
C HIS A 175 8.86 -10.85 -2.19
N ARG A 176 7.64 -10.49 -2.60
CA ARG A 176 6.86 -11.22 -3.63
C ARG A 176 7.38 -10.97 -5.05
N ASN A 177 7.85 -9.76 -5.32
CA ASN A 177 8.20 -9.31 -6.66
C ASN A 177 9.71 -9.10 -6.79
N VAL A 178 10.48 -10.20 -6.82
CA VAL A 178 11.95 -10.13 -6.92
C VAL A 178 12.41 -9.66 -8.30
N PRO A 179 13.28 -8.63 -8.42
CA PRO A 179 13.75 -8.13 -9.71
C PRO A 179 14.33 -9.24 -10.57
N SER A 180 13.98 -9.26 -11.86
CA SER A 180 14.44 -10.21 -12.87
C SER A 180 15.90 -9.98 -13.26
N MET A 181 16.35 -8.72 -13.39
CA MET A 181 17.73 -8.43 -13.79
C MET A 181 18.71 -8.45 -12.61
N SER A 182 19.82 -9.18 -12.77
CA SER A 182 20.87 -9.32 -11.73
C SER A 182 21.42 -7.98 -11.26
N PHE A 183 21.59 -7.01 -12.18
CA PHE A 183 22.03 -5.66 -11.83
C PHE A 183 21.03 -4.97 -10.90
N THR A 184 19.75 -4.96 -11.25
CA THR A 184 18.67 -4.41 -10.41
C THR A 184 18.64 -5.10 -9.05
N THR A 185 18.69 -6.44 -9.01
CA THR A 185 18.70 -7.19 -7.75
C THR A 185 19.86 -6.77 -6.84
N LYS A 186 21.08 -6.63 -7.39
CA LYS A 186 22.27 -6.19 -6.62
C LYS A 186 22.10 -4.77 -6.08
N THR A 187 21.58 -3.85 -6.89
CA THR A 187 21.32 -2.46 -6.49
C THR A 187 20.29 -2.39 -5.37
N VAL A 188 19.16 -3.10 -5.50
CA VAL A 188 18.12 -3.14 -4.46
C VAL A 188 18.68 -3.74 -3.17
N VAL A 189 19.45 -4.85 -3.22
CA VAL A 189 20.08 -5.43 -2.02
C VAL A 189 21.01 -4.43 -1.33
N LYS A 190 21.83 -3.69 -2.09
CA LYS A 190 22.72 -2.67 -1.55
C LYS A 190 21.93 -1.58 -0.84
N ASN A 191 20.86 -1.09 -1.45
CA ASN A 191 20.02 -0.04 -0.88
C ASN A 191 19.23 -0.54 0.34
N LEU A 192 18.65 -1.74 0.30
CA LEU A 192 17.95 -2.31 1.45
C LEU A 192 18.85 -2.52 2.67
N ALA A 193 20.12 -2.89 2.45
CA ALA A 193 21.08 -3.09 3.52
C ALA A 193 21.36 -1.83 4.35
N THR A 194 21.24 -0.62 3.77
CA THR A 194 21.46 0.64 4.50
C THR A 194 20.36 0.89 5.52
N TYR A 195 19.13 0.42 5.25
CA TYR A 195 17.98 0.68 6.11
C TYR A 195 17.89 -0.25 7.33
N LYS A 196 18.67 -1.35 7.38
CA LYS A 196 18.64 -2.32 8.49
C LYS A 196 18.83 -1.69 9.88
N LYS A 197 19.67 -0.65 9.98
CA LYS A 197 19.98 0.02 11.24
C LYS A 197 18.89 1.00 11.67
N VAL A 198 18.27 1.70 10.72
CA VAL A 198 17.31 2.78 10.97
C VAL A 198 15.86 2.29 11.06
N MET A 199 15.55 1.15 10.43
CA MET A 199 14.22 0.55 10.41
C MET A 199 13.68 0.31 11.83
N LYS A 200 12.43 0.68 12.05
CA LYS A 200 11.71 0.52 13.32
C LYS A 200 10.86 -0.76 13.28
N GLY A 201 10.61 -1.33 14.46
CA GLY A 201 9.84 -2.56 14.61
C GLY A 201 10.67 -3.84 14.42
N LYS A 202 10.54 -4.79 15.36
CA LYS A 202 11.26 -6.07 15.30
C LYS A 202 10.80 -6.91 14.10
N LYS A 203 9.50 -6.93 13.82
CA LYS A 203 8.90 -7.64 12.66
C LYS A 203 9.47 -7.13 11.33
N ASN A 204 9.46 -5.81 11.11
CA ASN A 204 9.98 -5.20 9.88
C ASN A 204 11.48 -5.47 9.69
N LYS A 205 12.29 -5.43 10.75
CA LYS A 205 13.72 -5.78 10.67
C LYS A 205 13.94 -7.23 10.23
N VAL A 206 13.13 -8.16 10.73
CA VAL A 206 13.18 -9.57 10.33
C VAL A 206 12.75 -9.71 8.87
N LEU A 207 11.64 -9.06 8.47
CA LEU A 207 11.14 -9.10 7.11
C LEU A 207 12.15 -8.52 6.10
N LEU A 208 12.78 -7.38 6.41
CA LEU A 208 13.86 -6.81 5.59
C LEU A 208 15.02 -7.79 5.43
N GLN A 209 15.41 -8.47 6.52
CA GLN A 209 16.47 -9.47 6.45
C GLN A 209 16.07 -10.64 5.54
N ASN A 210 14.82 -11.10 5.58
CA ASN A 210 14.31 -12.14 4.70
C ASN A 210 14.36 -11.72 3.23
N VAL A 211 13.89 -10.50 2.90
CA VAL A 211 13.96 -9.94 1.54
C VAL A 211 15.41 -9.91 1.04
N VAL A 212 16.33 -9.37 1.84
CA VAL A 212 17.75 -9.27 1.47
C VAL A 212 18.38 -10.65 1.27
N THR A 213 18.08 -11.61 2.14
CA THR A 213 18.58 -12.99 2.01
C THR A 213 18.04 -13.64 0.73
N HIS A 214 16.73 -13.55 0.49
CA HIS A 214 16.09 -14.12 -0.70
C HIS A 214 16.70 -13.56 -2.00
N TYR A 215 16.97 -12.25 -2.05
CA TYR A 215 17.57 -11.63 -3.22
C TYR A 215 19.04 -12.05 -3.42
N ARG A 216 19.79 -12.27 -2.33
CA ARG A 216 21.17 -12.76 -2.41
C ARG A 216 21.24 -14.20 -2.89
N GLU A 217 20.32 -15.06 -2.45
CA GLU A 217 20.20 -16.42 -2.95
C GLU A 217 19.98 -16.43 -4.45
N LYS A 218 19.07 -15.58 -4.96
CA LYS A 218 18.87 -15.40 -6.40
C LYS A 218 20.13 -14.94 -7.15
N ILE A 219 20.95 -14.08 -6.56
CA ILE A 219 22.20 -13.60 -7.19
C ILE A 219 23.25 -14.72 -7.30
N ASN A 220 23.24 -15.65 -6.35
CA ASN A 220 24.23 -16.73 -6.24
C ASN A 220 23.77 -18.06 -6.88
N SER A 221 22.51 -18.15 -7.29
CA SER A 221 21.95 -19.27 -8.06
C SER A 221 22.22 -19.11 -9.55
#